data_AF-A0A7X9DC63-F1
#
_entry.id   AF-A0A7X9DC63-F1
#
_cell.length_a   1.000
_cell.length_b   1.000
_cell.length_c   1.000
_cell.angle_alpha   90.00
_cell.angle_beta   90.00
_cell.angle_gamma   90.00
#
_symmetry.space_group_name_H-M   'P 1'
#
loop_
_entity.id
_entity.type
_entity.pdbx_description
1 polymer ?
#
loop_
_entity_poly.entity_id
_entity_poly.type
_entity_poly.pdbx_seq_one_letter_code
_entity_poly.pdbx_strand_id
1 'polypeptide(L)'
;MIGNPKWFERRKYGGWGITPKTWQGWVYIGIMVIPFAIFQSLPFWDNLTRLIIYGIWMLVLIIDILSIMKNLDKDEREEKIEALAERNSTWAMIAVLLAGILYQTYLSAFSQTVKIDWFLVATLAAGTIVKSLSNFILEKKDL
;
A
#
# COMPACT_ATOMS: atom_id res chain seq x y z
N MET A 1 -10.15 11.90 10.76
CA MET A 1 -10.26 10.99 9.61
C MET A 1 -11.44 11.45 8.78
N ILE A 2 -11.26 11.50 7.46
CA ILE A 2 -12.21 12.06 6.49
C ILE A 2 -13.24 10.99 6.11
N GLY A 3 -12.81 9.75 5.87
CA GLY A 3 -13.70 8.61 5.63
C GLY A 3 -14.21 7.98 6.93
N ASN A 4 -15.51 7.68 6.96
CA ASN A 4 -16.10 6.88 8.03
C ASN A 4 -15.90 5.39 7.73
N PRO A 5 -15.32 4.58 8.65
CA PRO A 5 -15.12 3.15 8.43
C PRO A 5 -16.40 2.38 8.07
N LYS A 6 -17.56 2.81 8.60
CA LYS A 6 -18.86 2.18 8.32
C LYS A 6 -19.29 2.26 6.86
N TRP A 7 -18.69 3.17 6.08
CA TRP A 7 -18.97 3.29 4.65
C TRP A 7 -18.28 2.20 3.82
N PHE A 8 -17.34 1.48 4.42
CA PHE A 8 -16.48 0.52 3.75
C PHE A 8 -16.61 -0.86 4.38
N GLU A 9 -16.17 -1.85 3.63
CA GLU A 9 -15.95 -3.21 4.11
C GLU A 9 -14.61 -3.71 3.56
N ARG A 10 -14.12 -4.80 4.16
CA ARG A 10 -12.89 -5.43 3.70
C ARG A 10 -13.05 -5.98 2.28
N ARG A 11 -12.07 -5.71 1.42
CA ARG A 11 -11.99 -6.36 0.11
C ARG A 11 -11.49 -7.79 0.26
N LYS A 12 -12.32 -8.77 -0.07
CA LYS A 12 -11.98 -10.21 0.02
C LYS A 12 -11.30 -10.74 -1.23
N TYR A 13 -11.68 -10.23 -2.41
CA TYR A 13 -11.20 -10.68 -3.71
C TYR A 13 -10.84 -9.48 -4.60
N GLY A 14 -9.93 -9.68 -5.57
CA GLY A 14 -9.60 -8.67 -6.57
C GLY A 14 -8.72 -7.51 -6.08
N GLY A 15 -7.91 -7.74 -5.04
CA GLY A 15 -6.89 -6.80 -4.57
C GLY A 15 -6.85 -6.63 -3.05
N TRP A 16 -5.98 -5.72 -2.59
CA TRP A 16 -5.85 -5.35 -1.18
C TRP A 16 -6.74 -4.16 -0.80
N GLY A 17 -6.97 -4.01 0.51
CA GLY A 17 -7.61 -2.82 1.09
C GLY A 17 -9.11 -2.97 1.30
N ILE A 18 -9.84 -1.90 0.96
CA ILE A 18 -11.25 -1.73 1.30
C ILE A 18 -12.11 -1.58 0.03
N THR A 19 -13.39 -1.88 0.16
CA THR A 19 -14.40 -1.61 -0.86
C THR A 19 -15.54 -0.82 -0.24
N PRO A 20 -16.14 0.16 -0.96
CA PRO A 20 -17.34 0.83 -0.47
C PRO A 20 -18.48 -0.16 -0.29
N LYS A 21 -19.08 -0.12 0.90
CA LYS A 21 -20.32 -0.85 1.23
C LYS A 21 -21.56 0.03 0.99
N THR A 22 -21.40 1.34 1.08
CA THR A 22 -22.49 2.33 1.02
C THR A 22 -22.25 3.37 -0.09
N TRP A 23 -23.31 4.09 -0.48
CA TRP A 23 -23.19 5.18 -1.45
C TRP A 23 -22.28 6.31 -0.94
N GLN A 24 -22.24 6.57 0.39
CA GLN A 24 -21.31 7.54 0.96
C GLN A 24 -19.85 7.15 0.73
N GLY A 25 -19.54 5.86 0.78
CA GLY A 25 -18.20 5.36 0.47
C GLY A 25 -17.82 5.58 -0.99
N TRP A 26 -18.76 5.43 -1.92
CA TRP A 26 -18.54 5.76 -3.33
C TRP A 26 -18.36 7.26 -3.56
N VAL A 27 -19.16 8.10 -2.89
CA VAL A 27 -18.99 9.56 -2.92
C VAL A 27 -17.63 9.97 -2.35
N TYR A 28 -17.21 9.37 -1.24
CA TYR A 28 -15.87 9.58 -0.67
C TYR A 28 -14.77 9.24 -1.69
N ILE A 29 -14.85 8.08 -2.36
CA ILE A 29 -13.86 7.73 -3.40
C ILE A 29 -13.87 8.77 -4.52
N GLY A 30 -15.04 9.21 -4.97
CA GLY A 30 -15.18 10.28 -5.96
C GLY A 30 -14.48 11.56 -5.51
N ILE A 31 -14.72 12.01 -4.28
CA ILE A 31 -14.10 13.21 -3.70
C ILE A 31 -12.58 13.06 -3.57
N MET A 32 -12.06 11.86 -3.34
CA MET A 32 -10.62 11.64 -3.22
C MET A 32 -9.91 11.51 -4.57
N VAL A 33 -10.56 10.90 -5.56
CA VAL A 33 -9.96 10.57 -6.86
C VAL A 33 -10.18 11.66 -7.91
N ILE A 34 -11.36 12.30 -7.93
CA ILE A 34 -11.69 13.29 -8.96
C ILE A 34 -10.79 14.53 -8.87
N PRO A 35 -10.58 15.16 -7.69
CA PRO A 35 -9.66 16.29 -7.59
C PRO A 35 -8.24 15.91 -7.99
N PHE A 36 -7.79 14.69 -7.65
CA PHE A 36 -6.49 14.19 -8.07
C PHE A 36 -6.37 14.15 -9.61
N ALA A 37 -7.37 13.58 -10.29
CA ALA A 37 -7.40 13.53 -11.76
C ALA A 37 -7.49 14.92 -12.40
N ILE A 38 -8.26 15.84 -11.81
CA ILE A 38 -8.35 17.24 -12.26
C ILE A 38 -6.99 17.93 -12.11
N PHE A 39 -6.36 17.84 -10.94
CA PHE A 39 -5.04 18.44 -10.72
C PHE A 39 -3.97 17.87 -11.66
N GLN A 40 -4.15 16.64 -12.17
CA GLN A 40 -3.29 16.03 -13.18
C GLN A 40 -3.47 16.59 -14.59
N SER A 41 -4.68 17.01 -14.95
CA SER A 41 -4.97 17.51 -16.30
C SER A 41 -4.67 18.99 -16.49
N LEU A 42 -4.48 19.75 -15.41
CA LEU A 42 -4.24 21.20 -15.47
C LEU A 42 -2.83 21.52 -16.01
N PRO A 43 -2.70 22.19 -17.18
CA PRO A 43 -1.41 22.38 -17.84
C PRO A 43 -0.56 23.51 -17.26
N PHE A 44 -1.07 24.27 -16.29
CA PHE A 44 -0.45 25.51 -15.80
C PHE A 44 0.50 25.33 -14.61
N TRP A 45 0.60 24.12 -14.04
CA TRP A 45 1.47 23.85 -12.90
C TRP A 45 2.85 23.42 -13.38
N ASP A 46 3.90 24.03 -12.80
CA ASP A 46 5.27 23.53 -12.95
C ASP A 46 5.44 22.16 -12.28
N ASN A 47 6.49 21.44 -12.70
CA ASN A 47 6.72 20.06 -12.27
C ASN A 47 6.95 19.93 -10.77
N LEU A 48 7.59 20.92 -10.13
CA LEU A 48 7.92 20.85 -8.70
C LEU A 48 6.67 21.10 -7.86
N THR A 49 5.87 22.12 -8.18
CA THR A 49 4.60 22.37 -7.49
C THR A 49 3.64 21.19 -7.66
N ARG A 50 3.59 20.62 -8.86
CA ARG A 50 2.81 19.42 -9.16
C ARG A 50 3.22 18.23 -8.29
N LEU A 51 4.52 17.96 -8.20
CA LEU A 51 5.07 16.87 -7.37
C LEU A 51 4.71 17.07 -5.89
N ILE A 52 4.88 18.29 -5.37
CA ILE A 52 4.59 18.60 -3.96
C ILE A 52 3.12 18.34 -3.65
N ILE A 53 2.21 18.82 -4.50
CA ILE A 53 0.76 18.67 -4.27
C ILE A 53 0.34 17.22 -4.34
N TYR A 54 0.84 16.46 -5.32
CA TYR A 54 0.54 15.03 -5.37
C TYR A 54 1.13 14.29 -4.19
N GLY A 55 2.35 14.63 -3.77
CA GLY A 55 2.97 14.05 -2.58
C GLY A 55 2.10 14.27 -1.34
N ILE A 56 1.66 15.50 -1.10
CA ILE A 56 0.78 15.84 0.03
C ILE A 56 -0.57 15.12 -0.10
N TRP A 57 -1.20 15.14 -1.28
CA TRP A 57 -2.50 14.50 -1.50
C TRP A 57 -2.43 12.99 -1.27
N MET A 58 -1.39 12.33 -1.80
CA MET A 58 -1.16 10.90 -1.61
C MET A 58 -0.89 10.57 -0.14
N LEU A 59 -0.14 11.39 0.60
CA LEU A 59 0.07 11.20 2.03
C LEU A 59 -1.24 11.30 2.82
N VAL A 60 -2.07 12.31 2.54
CA VAL A 60 -3.40 12.45 3.16
C VAL A 60 -4.25 11.21 2.88
N LEU A 61 -4.29 10.76 1.62
CA LEU A 61 -5.05 9.59 1.21
C LEU A 61 -4.56 8.30 1.87
N ILE A 62 -3.24 8.09 1.95
CA ILE A 62 -2.64 6.93 2.63
C ILE A 62 -3.00 6.93 4.11
N ILE A 63 -2.81 8.07 4.81
CA ILE A 63 -3.11 8.18 6.24
C ILE A 63 -4.60 7.89 6.50
N ASP A 64 -5.48 8.44 5.68
CA ASP A 64 -6.91 8.26 5.87
C ASP A 64 -7.33 6.80 5.59
N ILE A 65 -6.89 6.20 4.48
CA ILE A 65 -7.15 4.77 4.19
C ILE A 65 -6.62 3.86 5.29
N LEU A 66 -5.38 4.07 5.77
CA LEU A 66 -4.79 3.25 6.83
C LEU A 66 -5.62 3.32 8.10
N SER A 67 -6.08 4.52 8.47
CA SER A 67 -6.90 4.65 9.66
C SER A 67 -8.33 4.12 9.46
N ILE A 68 -8.91 4.19 8.25
CA ILE A 68 -10.18 3.50 7.92
C ILE A 68 -10.00 2.00 8.09
N MET A 69 -8.94 1.42 7.51
CA MET A 69 -8.65 -0.01 7.59
C MET A 69 -8.44 -0.48 9.02
N LYS A 70 -7.78 0.32 9.86
CA LYS A 70 -7.56 0.02 11.28
C LYS A 70 -8.86 -0.01 12.08
N ASN A 71 -9.82 0.85 11.72
CA ASN A 71 -11.08 1.03 12.45
C ASN A 71 -12.26 0.33 11.78
N LEU A 72 -12.00 -0.60 10.83
CA LEU A 72 -13.04 -1.45 10.27
C LEU A 72 -13.49 -2.48 11.31
N ASP A 73 -14.80 -2.63 11.47
CA ASP A 73 -15.37 -3.71 12.26
C ASP A 73 -15.07 -5.04 11.56
N LYS A 74 -14.42 -5.96 12.28
CA LYS A 74 -14.05 -7.30 11.80
C LYS A 74 -14.41 -8.34 12.85
N ASP A 75 -14.95 -9.47 12.40
CA ASP A 75 -15.15 -10.63 13.26
C ASP A 75 -13.82 -11.38 13.46
N GLU A 76 -13.66 -12.11 14.57
CA GLU A 76 -12.45 -12.90 14.85
C GLU A 76 -12.08 -13.88 13.72
N ARG A 77 -13.10 -14.47 13.09
CA ARG A 77 -12.90 -15.37 11.94
C ARG A 77 -12.33 -14.61 10.75
N GLU A 78 -12.84 -13.41 10.48
CA GLU A 78 -12.38 -12.61 9.35
C GLU A 78 -10.95 -12.12 9.56
N GLU A 79 -10.60 -11.73 10.79
CA GLU A 79 -9.26 -11.31 11.18
C GLU A 79 -8.24 -12.44 10.98
N LYS A 80 -8.54 -13.66 11.44
CA LYS A 80 -7.66 -14.83 11.23
C LYS A 80 -7.47 -15.15 9.75
N ILE A 81 -8.54 -15.11 8.96
CA ILE A 81 -8.47 -15.34 7.50
C ILE A 81 -7.64 -14.23 6.84
N GLU A 82 -7.79 -12.97 7.27
CA GLU A 82 -7.00 -11.85 6.77
C GLU A 82 -5.51 -12.02 7.08
N ALA A 83 -5.15 -12.31 8.32
CA ALA A 83 -3.75 -12.51 8.71
C ALA A 83 -3.09 -13.63 7.89
N LEU A 84 -3.79 -14.74 7.64
CA LEU A 84 -3.28 -15.83 6.80
C LEU A 84 -3.16 -15.43 5.33
N ALA A 85 -4.15 -14.73 4.78
CA ALA A 85 -4.13 -14.27 3.39
C ALA A 85 -3.02 -13.23 3.16
N GLU A 86 -2.88 -12.25 4.06
CA GLU A 86 -1.85 -11.22 4.02
C GLU A 86 -0.45 -11.85 4.13
N ARG A 87 -0.27 -12.83 5.03
CA ARG A 87 0.96 -13.61 5.14
C ARG A 87 1.29 -14.28 3.80
N ASN A 88 0.36 -15.05 3.24
CA ASN A 88 0.60 -15.78 1.98
C ASN A 88 0.90 -14.82 0.82
N SER A 89 0.19 -13.70 0.72
CA SER A 89 0.44 -12.68 -0.31
C SER A 89 1.83 -12.05 -0.16
N THR A 90 2.25 -11.76 1.08
CA THR A 90 3.58 -11.23 1.39
C THR A 90 4.68 -12.20 0.99
N TRP A 91 4.53 -13.49 1.28
CA TRP A 91 5.49 -14.52 0.84
C TRP A 91 5.61 -14.59 -0.69
N ALA A 92 4.48 -14.58 -1.40
CA ALA A 92 4.46 -14.57 -2.85
C ALA A 92 5.14 -13.33 -3.42
N MET A 93 4.85 -12.14 -2.88
CA MET A 93 5.49 -10.88 -3.27
C MET A 93 7.00 -10.91 -3.05
N ILE A 94 7.46 -11.37 -1.88
CA ILE A 94 8.90 -11.49 -1.58
C ILE A 94 9.58 -12.41 -2.60
N ALA A 95 8.96 -13.56 -2.90
CA ALA A 95 9.52 -14.50 -3.88
C ALA A 95 9.66 -13.87 -5.28
N VAL A 96 8.62 -13.15 -5.74
CA VAL A 96 8.64 -12.45 -7.04
C VAL A 96 9.69 -11.32 -7.05
N LEU A 97 9.77 -10.52 -5.99
CA LEU A 97 10.75 -9.43 -5.87
C LEU A 97 12.19 -9.97 -5.89
N LEU A 98 12.46 -11.04 -5.13
CA LEU A 98 13.76 -11.70 -5.14
C LEU A 98 14.10 -12.28 -6.52
N ALA A 99 13.14 -12.94 -7.17
CA ALA A 99 13.33 -13.44 -8.54
C ALA A 99 13.64 -12.29 -9.53
N GLY A 100 12.95 -11.14 -9.40
CA GLY A 100 13.22 -9.94 -10.18
C GLY A 100 14.63 -9.38 -9.98
N ILE A 101 15.10 -9.29 -8.73
CA ILE A 101 16.46 -8.84 -8.41
C ILE A 101 17.50 -9.82 -8.97
N LEU A 102 17.29 -11.12 -8.82
CA LEU A 102 18.19 -12.14 -9.37
C LEU A 102 18.26 -12.05 -10.90
N TYR A 103 17.11 -11.86 -11.56
CA TYR A 103 17.03 -11.70 -13.01
C TYR A 103 17.76 -10.43 -13.50
N GLN A 104 17.55 -9.29 -12.83
CA GLN A 104 18.26 -8.04 -13.15
C GLN A 104 19.77 -8.16 -12.94
N THR A 105 20.18 -8.86 -11.88
CA THR A 105 21.60 -9.11 -11.59
C THR A 105 22.23 -10.00 -12.66
N TYR A 106 21.53 -11.04 -13.10
CA TYR A 106 21.99 -11.93 -14.18
C TYR A 106 22.18 -11.17 -15.51
N LEU A 107 21.20 -10.36 -15.91
CA LEU A 107 21.32 -9.54 -17.12
C LEU A 107 22.42 -8.47 -17.01
N SER A 108 22.58 -7.88 -15.83
CA SER A 108 23.65 -6.91 -15.55
C SER A 108 25.03 -7.54 -15.67
N ALA A 109 25.20 -8.77 -15.18
CA ALA A 109 26.45 -9.52 -15.29
C ALA A 109 26.80 -9.83 -16.75
N PHE A 110 25.81 -10.20 -17.57
CA PHE A 110 26.03 -10.51 -18.99
C PHE A 110 26.32 -9.24 -19.82
N SER A 111 25.65 -8.13 -19.52
CA SER A 111 25.84 -6.85 -20.22
C SER A 111 27.08 -6.07 -19.77
N GLN A 112 27.84 -6.56 -18.79
CA GLN A 112 28.96 -5.85 -18.13
C GLN A 112 28.58 -4.47 -17.58
N THR A 113 27.29 -4.22 -17.37
CA THR A 113 26.79 -2.97 -16.78
C THR A 113 26.04 -3.30 -15.51
N VAL A 114 26.54 -2.82 -14.36
CA VAL A 114 25.86 -3.03 -13.09
C VAL A 114 24.65 -2.10 -13.02
N LYS A 115 23.46 -2.64 -13.29
CA LYS A 115 22.18 -1.93 -13.12
C LYS A 115 21.35 -2.64 -12.06
N ILE A 116 21.50 -2.20 -10.82
CA ILE A 116 20.67 -2.65 -9.70
C ILE A 116 19.57 -1.62 -9.49
N ASP A 117 18.32 -2.08 -9.51
CA ASP A 117 17.20 -1.26 -9.10
C ASP A 117 17.15 -1.17 -7.56
N TRP A 118 17.72 -0.08 -7.04
CA TRP A 118 17.75 0.20 -5.61
C TRP A 118 16.35 0.33 -5.00
N PHE A 119 15.32 0.64 -5.78
CA PHE A 119 13.95 0.70 -5.28
C PHE A 119 13.43 -0.69 -4.90
N LEU A 120 13.77 -1.73 -5.69
CA LEU A 120 13.42 -3.12 -5.35
C LEU A 120 14.14 -3.59 -4.08
N VAL A 121 15.42 -3.25 -3.97
CA VAL A 121 16.22 -3.56 -2.76
C VAL A 121 15.63 -2.86 -1.53
N ALA A 122 15.31 -1.57 -1.65
CA ALA A 122 14.70 -0.79 -0.58
C ALA A 122 13.31 -1.34 -0.19
N THR A 123 12.52 -1.81 -1.16
CA THR A 123 11.21 -2.42 -0.91
C THR A 123 11.32 -3.67 -0.03
N LEU A 124 12.26 -4.57 -0.34
CA LEU A 124 12.50 -5.77 0.48
C LEU A 124 13.01 -5.40 1.87
N ALA A 125 13.98 -4.47 1.95
CA ALA A 125 14.53 -4.03 3.22
C ALA A 125 13.46 -3.39 4.12
N ALA A 126 12.61 -2.52 3.57
CA ALA A 126 11.50 -1.90 4.28
C ALA A 126 10.52 -2.96 4.81
N GLY A 127 10.15 -3.95 3.99
CA GLY A 127 9.29 -5.06 4.41
C GLY A 127 9.89 -5.86 5.58
N THR A 128 11.19 -6.17 5.52
CA THR A 128 11.89 -6.85 6.61
C THR A 128 11.92 -6.02 7.89
N ILE A 129 12.23 -4.72 7.80
CA ILE A 129 12.25 -3.82 8.96
C ILE A 129 10.88 -3.74 9.61
N VAL A 130 9.82 -3.52 8.83
CA VAL A 130 8.44 -3.44 9.33
C VAL A 130 8.03 -4.75 10.01
N LYS A 131 8.35 -5.91 9.42
CA LYS A 131 8.09 -7.22 10.04
C LYS A 131 8.82 -7.37 11.37
N SER A 132 10.11 -7.06 11.43
CA SER A 132 10.93 -7.18 12.64
C SER A 132 10.43 -6.26 13.76
N LEU A 133 10.11 -5.01 13.44
CA LEU A 133 9.53 -4.07 14.40
C LEU A 133 8.15 -4.54 14.89
N SER A 134 7.32 -5.05 14.00
CA SER A 134 5.99 -5.56 14.36
C SER A 134 6.11 -6.73 15.33
N ASN A 135 6.98 -7.71 15.05
CA ASN A 135 7.24 -8.83 15.97
C ASN A 135 7.72 -8.34 17.34
N PHE A 136 8.70 -7.45 17.37
CA PHE A 136 9.23 -6.90 18.63
C PHE A 136 8.16 -6.17 19.46
N ILE A 137 7.27 -5.41 18.81
CA ILE A 137 6.19 -4.70 19.50
C ILE A 137 5.12 -5.67 19.98
N LEU A 138 4.78 -6.68 19.19
CA LEU A 138 3.73 -7.65 19.52
C LEU A 138 4.17 -8.63 20.61
N GLU A 139 5.41 -9.12 20.56
CA GLU A 139 6.00 -9.96 21.63
C GLU A 139 6.00 -9.21 22.97
N LYS A 140 6.33 -7.92 22.97
CA LYS A 140 6.29 -7.09 24.19
C LYS A 140 4.90 -6.81 24.73
N LYS A 141 3.86 -7.00 23.92
CA LYS A 141 2.47 -6.78 24.31
C LYS A 141 1.77 -8.03 24.84
N ASP A 142 2.49 -9.16 24.96
CA ASP A 142 1.95 -10.46 25.37
C ASP A 142 0.67 -10.85 24.62
N LEU A 143 0.64 -10.60 23.30
CA LEU A 143 -0.38 -11.10 22.38
C LEU A 143 -0.04 -12.50 21.85
#